data_AF-A0A2A5SJ79-F1
#
_entry.id   AF-A0A2A5SJ79-F1
#
_cell.length_a   1.000
_cell.length_b   1.000
_cell.length_c   1.000
_cell.angle_alpha   90.00
_cell.angle_beta   90.00
_cell.angle_gamma   90.00
#
_symmetry.space_group_name_H-M   'P 1'
#
loop_
_entity.id
_entity.type
_entity.pdbx_description
1 polymer ?
#
loop_
_entity_poly.entity_id
_entity_poly.type
_entity_poly.pdbx_seq_one_letter_code
_entity_poly.pdbx_strand_id
1 'polypeptide(L)'
;MRYTNGNYEAFVHPRKPENVDQKSAYIIGAGLAGLATAVFLIRDGQMSGDRIHILEELLLSGGSLDGSFIPHDGFVVRGGREMENHFECLWDLFRTIPSLEVDDASVLDEFYRIDRDDPNSSNCRIIHNRGEQVDDDGKFTLSPKAQEEIIKLFMTKEELLVGKTIEDCFTDEFFESNFWLY
;
A
#
# COMPACT_ATOMS: atom_id res chain seq x y z
N MET A 1 12.12 -17.47 -7.39
CA MET A 1 11.68 -17.03 -6.03
C MET A 1 10.77 -18.10 -5.43
N ARG A 2 10.65 -18.15 -4.09
CA ARG A 2 9.73 -19.03 -3.36
C ARG A 2 8.96 -18.16 -2.37
N TYR A 3 7.64 -18.34 -2.28
CA TYR A 3 6.84 -17.66 -1.26
C TYR A 3 6.95 -18.37 0.08
N THR A 4 7.02 -17.58 1.13
CA THR A 4 7.17 -18.04 2.51
C THR A 4 6.48 -17.05 3.45
N ASN A 5 6.20 -17.48 4.68
CA ASN A 5 5.68 -16.63 5.73
C ASN A 5 6.27 -17.00 7.09
N GLY A 6 6.03 -16.15 8.08
CA GLY A 6 6.45 -16.37 9.46
C GLY A 6 7.89 -15.92 9.75
N ASN A 7 8.20 -15.90 11.05
CA ASN A 7 9.40 -15.27 11.59
C ASN A 7 10.72 -15.89 11.11
N TYR A 8 10.72 -17.19 10.80
CA TYR A 8 11.94 -17.89 10.41
C TYR A 8 12.55 -17.30 9.13
N GLU A 9 11.73 -17.01 8.13
CA GLU A 9 12.20 -16.39 6.88
C GLU A 9 12.29 -14.87 7.01
N ALA A 10 11.38 -14.25 7.77
CA ALA A 10 11.35 -12.79 7.95
C ALA A 10 12.60 -12.22 8.66
N PHE A 11 13.24 -12.97 9.56
CA PHE A 11 14.41 -12.49 10.32
C PHE A 11 15.76 -12.93 9.75
N VAL A 12 15.78 -13.73 8.69
CA VAL A 12 17.03 -14.19 8.09
C VAL A 12 17.57 -13.15 7.11
N HIS A 13 18.85 -12.84 7.24
CA HIS A 13 19.56 -12.04 6.24
C HIS A 13 20.05 -12.93 5.09
N PRO A 14 19.79 -12.56 3.83
CA PRO A 14 20.22 -13.35 2.68
C PRO A 14 21.75 -13.31 2.51
N ARG A 15 22.31 -14.38 1.94
CA ARG A 15 23.70 -14.38 1.49
C ARG A 15 23.87 -13.45 0.28
N LYS A 16 25.04 -12.86 0.13
CA LYS A 16 25.40 -12.05 -1.04
C LYS A 16 25.14 -12.85 -2.33
N PRO A 17 24.32 -12.35 -3.26
CA PRO A 17 24.07 -13.03 -4.53
C PRO A 17 25.34 -13.15 -5.38
N GLU A 18 25.44 -14.26 -6.11
CA GLU A 18 26.60 -14.54 -6.95
C GLU A 18 26.79 -13.46 -8.03
N ASN A 19 28.03 -13.02 -8.21
CA ASN A 19 28.48 -12.04 -9.20
C ASN A 19 27.76 -10.68 -9.14
N VAL A 20 27.14 -10.31 -8.01
CA VAL A 20 26.43 -9.02 -7.92
C VAL A 20 27.36 -7.81 -8.06
N ASP A 21 28.63 -7.94 -7.67
CA ASP A 21 29.65 -6.90 -7.83
C ASP A 21 29.92 -6.53 -9.30
N GLN A 22 29.53 -7.39 -10.24
CA GLN A 22 29.68 -7.17 -11.68
C GLN A 22 28.39 -6.68 -12.35
N LYS A 23 27.30 -6.46 -11.59
CA LYS A 23 25.98 -6.10 -12.11
C LYS A 23 25.65 -4.64 -11.81
N SER A 24 24.80 -4.03 -12.63
CA SER A 24 24.26 -2.68 -12.42
C SER A 24 22.75 -2.70 -12.62
N ALA A 25 22.05 -1.75 -12.01
CA ALA A 25 20.61 -1.60 -12.14
C ALA A 25 20.25 -0.21 -12.69
N TYR A 26 19.30 -0.20 -13.62
CA TYR A 26 18.69 1.02 -14.14
C TYR A 26 17.19 0.94 -13.85
N ILE A 27 16.70 1.90 -13.08
CA ILE A 27 15.33 1.92 -12.57
C ILE A 27 14.63 3.12 -13.21
N ILE A 28 13.57 2.87 -13.97
CA ILE A 28 12.79 3.92 -14.64
C ILE A 28 11.68 4.38 -13.69
N GLY A 29 11.75 5.63 -13.27
CA GLY A 29 10.86 6.25 -12.29
C GLY A 29 11.35 6.13 -10.85
N ALA A 30 11.23 7.22 -10.10
CA ALA A 30 11.58 7.35 -8.68
C ALA A 30 10.32 7.40 -7.78
N GLY A 31 9.23 6.74 -8.19
CA GLY A 31 8.10 6.44 -7.30
C GLY A 31 8.41 5.31 -6.31
N LEU A 32 7.44 4.96 -5.47
CA LEU A 32 7.59 3.93 -4.42
C LEU A 32 8.24 2.63 -4.91
N ALA A 33 7.79 2.11 -6.06
CA ALA A 33 8.32 0.86 -6.63
C ALA A 33 9.82 0.98 -7.01
N GLY A 34 10.22 2.10 -7.62
CA GLY A 34 11.59 2.34 -8.01
C GLY A 34 12.52 2.50 -6.81
N LEU A 35 12.08 3.26 -5.81
CA LEU A 35 12.82 3.46 -4.56
C LEU A 35 12.93 2.16 -3.75
N ALA A 36 11.83 1.41 -3.60
CA ALA A 36 11.84 0.11 -2.92
C ALA A 36 12.78 -0.89 -3.61
N THR A 37 12.80 -0.90 -4.95
CA THR A 37 13.73 -1.73 -5.73
C THR A 37 15.19 -1.39 -5.40
N ALA A 38 15.54 -0.11 -5.34
CA ALA A 38 16.88 0.33 -4.96
C ALA A 38 17.25 -0.12 -3.53
N VAL A 39 16.33 0.00 -2.58
CA VAL A 39 16.55 -0.46 -1.20
C VAL A 39 16.82 -1.96 -1.16
N PHE A 40 15.99 -2.78 -1.80
CA PHE A 40 16.23 -4.23 -1.81
C PHE A 40 17.52 -4.62 -2.55
N LEU A 41 17.90 -3.90 -3.61
CA LEU A 41 19.18 -4.10 -4.29
C LEU A 41 20.38 -3.81 -3.36
N ILE A 42 20.28 -2.76 -2.55
CA ILE A 42 21.32 -2.42 -1.56
C ILE A 42 21.32 -3.43 -0.42
N ARG A 43 20.17 -3.65 0.22
CA ARG A 43 20.05 -4.43 1.46
C ARG A 43 20.25 -5.92 1.24
N ASP A 44 19.52 -6.49 0.30
CA ASP A 44 19.45 -7.95 0.10
C ASP A 44 20.30 -8.38 -1.09
N GLY A 45 20.29 -7.55 -2.14
CA GLY A 45 21.18 -7.70 -3.28
C GLY A 45 22.64 -7.43 -2.93
N GLN A 46 22.92 -6.64 -1.89
CA GLN A 46 24.28 -6.20 -1.53
C GLN A 46 25.02 -5.59 -2.73
N MET A 47 24.27 -4.95 -3.64
CA MET A 47 24.78 -4.21 -4.78
C MET A 47 25.30 -2.86 -4.30
N SER A 48 26.48 -2.47 -4.79
CA SER A 48 27.04 -1.15 -4.48
C SER A 48 26.15 -0.04 -5.05
N GLY A 49 25.87 0.98 -4.23
CA GLY A 49 24.93 2.05 -4.58
C GLY A 49 25.33 2.87 -5.81
N ASP A 50 26.63 3.01 -6.07
CA ASP A 50 27.18 3.68 -7.27
C ASP A 50 26.84 2.94 -8.58
N ARG A 51 26.33 1.70 -8.50
CA ARG A 51 25.88 0.87 -9.63
C ARG A 51 24.36 0.83 -9.80
N ILE A 52 23.63 1.59 -8.98
CA ILE A 52 22.16 1.71 -9.04
C ILE A 52 21.83 3.10 -9.57
N HIS A 53 21.19 3.16 -10.72
CA HIS A 53 20.84 4.40 -11.40
C HIS A 53 19.31 4.53 -11.46
N ILE A 54 18.76 5.53 -10.78
CA ILE A 54 17.33 5.86 -10.83
C ILE A 54 17.14 7.00 -11.81
N LEU A 55 16.28 6.80 -12.81
CA LEU A 55 15.99 7.75 -13.88
C LEU A 55 14.59 8.31 -13.67
N GLU A 56 14.51 9.56 -13.21
CA GLU A 56 13.26 10.28 -12.94
C GLU A 56 13.09 11.43 -13.93
N GLU A 57 11.88 11.60 -14.44
CA GLU A 57 11.54 12.71 -15.35
C GLU A 57 11.25 14.00 -14.56
N LEU A 58 10.64 13.87 -13.38
CA LEU A 58 10.31 14.97 -12.50
C LEU A 58 11.54 15.51 -11.75
N LEU A 59 11.39 16.71 -11.18
CA LEU A 59 12.44 17.35 -10.40
C LEU A 59 12.67 16.69 -9.03
N LEU A 60 11.69 15.94 -8.53
CA LEU A 60 11.70 15.29 -7.21
C LEU A 60 11.26 13.84 -7.35
N SER A 61 11.77 13.00 -6.46
CA SER A 61 11.30 11.63 -6.29
C SER A 61 9.97 11.57 -5.52
N GLY A 62 9.38 10.38 -5.46
CA GLY A 62 8.14 10.09 -4.74
C GLY A 62 7.01 9.64 -5.65
N GLY A 63 6.98 10.09 -6.91
CA GLY A 63 5.91 9.76 -7.84
C GLY A 63 4.57 10.11 -7.20
N SER A 64 3.61 9.18 -7.13
CA SER A 64 2.29 9.38 -6.52
C SER A 64 2.27 9.53 -4.98
N LEU A 65 3.43 9.56 -4.30
CA LEU A 65 3.57 9.80 -2.85
C LEU A 65 4.05 11.22 -2.55
N ASP A 66 3.48 12.21 -3.22
CA ASP A 66 3.79 13.62 -2.99
C ASP A 66 2.95 14.24 -1.88
N GLY A 67 3.54 15.27 -1.28
CA GLY A 67 2.86 16.29 -0.51
C GLY A 67 3.75 17.52 -0.53
N SER A 68 3.29 18.63 -1.09
CA SER A 68 4.12 19.82 -1.23
C SER A 68 3.32 21.11 -1.16
N PHE A 69 4.01 22.19 -0.80
CA PHE A 69 3.47 23.52 -0.99
C PHE A 69 3.75 23.97 -2.41
N ILE A 70 2.68 24.18 -3.19
CA ILE A 70 2.75 24.71 -4.55
C ILE A 70 2.52 26.22 -4.46
N PRO A 71 3.47 27.06 -4.92
CA PRO A 71 3.29 28.50 -4.95
C PRO A 71 1.98 28.88 -5.66
N HIS A 72 1.22 29.79 -5.08
CA HIS A 72 -0.12 30.23 -5.52
C HIS A 72 -1.28 29.24 -5.29
N ASP A 73 -1.04 27.93 -5.17
CA ASP A 73 -2.09 26.93 -4.96
C ASP A 73 -2.23 26.50 -3.48
N GLY A 74 -1.14 26.56 -2.72
CA GLY A 74 -1.11 26.18 -1.30
C GLY A 74 -0.55 24.78 -1.04
N PHE A 75 -0.90 24.18 0.10
CA PHE A 75 -0.54 22.79 0.41
C PHE A 75 -1.38 21.83 -0.43
N VAL A 76 -0.72 20.94 -1.15
CA VAL A 76 -1.35 19.95 -2.02
C VAL A 76 -0.85 18.56 -1.66
N VAL A 77 -1.80 17.65 -1.52
CA VAL A 77 -1.59 16.20 -1.37
C VAL A 77 -2.45 15.54 -2.45
N ARG A 78 -1.85 14.86 -3.43
CA ARG A 78 -2.62 14.22 -4.52
C ARG A 78 -3.52 13.09 -4.03
N GLY A 79 -3.21 12.48 -2.89
CA GLY A 79 -4.10 11.54 -2.21
C GLY A 79 -3.54 11.01 -0.91
N GLY A 80 -4.43 10.58 -0.02
CA GLY A 80 -4.06 9.84 1.18
C GLY A 80 -3.59 8.42 0.86
N ARG A 81 -2.92 7.79 1.83
CA ARG A 81 -2.49 6.40 1.76
C ARG A 81 -2.95 5.71 3.03
N GLU A 82 -4.00 4.91 2.88
CA GLU A 82 -4.45 3.99 3.92
C GLU A 82 -3.51 2.78 3.91
N MET A 83 -2.93 2.46 5.06
CA MET A 83 -2.00 1.35 5.23
C MET A 83 -2.59 0.37 6.24
N GLU A 84 -2.18 -0.89 6.16
CA GLU A 84 -2.64 -1.91 7.10
C GLU A 84 -1.49 -2.84 7.51
N ASN A 85 -1.70 -3.60 8.58
CA ASN A 85 -0.65 -4.35 9.27
C ASN A 85 -0.09 -5.54 8.47
N HIS A 86 -0.81 -6.02 7.46
CA HIS A 86 -0.42 -7.10 6.55
C HIS A 86 0.11 -6.62 5.19
N PHE A 87 0.61 -5.38 5.10
CA PHE A 87 1.48 -4.98 3.99
C PHE A 87 2.86 -5.61 4.16
N GLU A 88 2.92 -6.95 4.10
CA GLU A 88 4.05 -7.80 4.49
C GLU A 88 5.39 -7.32 3.89
N CYS A 89 5.42 -7.10 2.58
CA CYS A 89 6.63 -6.66 1.88
C CYS A 89 7.01 -5.21 2.18
N LEU A 90 6.02 -4.35 2.45
CA LEU A 90 6.26 -2.95 2.79
C LEU A 90 6.84 -2.83 4.19
N TRP A 91 6.35 -3.62 5.15
CA TRP A 91 6.90 -3.62 6.51
C TRP A 91 8.26 -4.31 6.59
N ASP A 92 8.54 -5.32 5.74
CA ASP A 92 9.91 -5.79 5.55
C ASP A 92 10.83 -4.68 5.03
N LEU A 93 10.38 -3.84 4.09
CA LEU A 93 11.16 -2.70 3.60
C LEU A 93 11.42 -1.68 4.73
N PHE A 94 10.37 -1.14 5.32
CA PHE A 94 10.45 0.03 6.20
C PHE A 94 11.04 -0.24 7.59
N ARG A 95 11.09 -1.49 8.06
CA ARG A 95 11.88 -1.83 9.28
C ARG A 95 13.39 -1.58 9.12
N THR A 96 13.87 -1.37 7.90
CA THR A 96 15.29 -1.12 7.60
C THR A 96 15.59 0.30 7.13
N ILE A 97 14.56 1.13 6.96
CA ILE A 97 14.73 2.55 6.65
C ILE A 97 14.76 3.31 7.97
N PRO A 98 15.84 4.05 8.29
CA PRO A 98 15.89 4.88 9.49
C PRO A 98 14.80 5.95 9.48
N SER A 99 14.18 6.21 10.63
CA SER A 99 13.32 7.36 10.84
C SER A 99 14.14 8.66 10.71
N LEU A 100 13.48 9.73 10.28
CA LEU A 100 14.03 11.08 10.25
C LEU A 100 13.71 11.89 11.52
N GLU A 101 12.74 11.44 12.31
CA GLU A 101 12.19 12.17 13.47
C GLU A 101 12.59 11.51 14.80
N VAL A 102 12.82 10.20 14.81
CA VAL A 102 13.12 9.42 16.01
C VAL A 102 14.51 8.79 15.87
N ASP A 103 15.44 9.25 16.70
CA ASP A 103 16.79 8.69 16.80
C ASP A 103 16.76 7.18 17.10
N ASP A 104 17.68 6.43 16.48
CA ASP A 104 17.85 4.98 16.65
C ASP A 104 16.57 4.14 16.40
N ALA A 105 15.65 4.63 15.55
CA ALA A 105 14.42 3.94 15.18
C ALA A 105 14.28 3.78 13.65
N SER A 106 13.57 2.75 13.21
CA SER A 106 13.13 2.63 11.82
C SER A 106 11.82 3.38 11.57
N VAL A 107 11.47 3.60 10.30
CA VAL A 107 10.15 4.12 9.90
C VAL A 107 9.04 3.20 10.41
N LEU A 108 9.24 1.88 10.40
CA LEU A 108 8.26 0.95 10.99
C LEU A 108 8.09 1.20 12.50
N ASP A 109 9.18 1.42 13.24
CA ASP A 109 9.09 1.66 14.68
C ASP A 109 8.29 2.93 15.00
N GLU A 110 8.55 4.00 14.26
CA GLU A 110 7.80 5.26 14.37
C GLU A 110 6.33 5.06 14.03
N PHE A 111 6.04 4.47 12.86
CA PHE A 111 4.68 4.22 12.38
C PHE A 111 3.89 3.32 13.35
N TYR A 112 4.52 2.27 13.87
CA TYR A 112 3.91 1.37 14.85
C TYR A 112 3.54 2.07 16.15
N ARG A 113 4.40 2.99 16.64
CA ARG A 113 4.15 3.71 17.89
C ARG A 113 3.02 4.72 17.72
N ILE A 114 3.03 5.51 16.65
CA ILE A 114 2.00 6.53 16.42
C ILE A 114 0.61 5.91 16.25
N ASP A 115 0.49 4.80 15.51
CA ASP A 115 -0.79 4.09 15.35
C ASP A 115 -1.32 3.46 16.65
N ARG A 116 -0.43 3.23 17.63
CA ARG A 116 -0.84 2.75 18.96
C ARG A 116 -1.19 3.87 19.92
N ASP A 117 -0.48 4.98 19.83
CA ASP A 117 -0.71 6.16 20.65
C ASP A 117 -1.99 6.90 20.20
N ASP A 118 -2.30 6.89 18.90
CA ASP A 118 -3.50 7.47 18.29
C ASP A 118 -4.16 6.50 17.28
N PRO A 119 -4.91 5.49 17.75
CA PRO A 119 -5.50 4.48 16.89
C PRO A 119 -6.58 5.05 15.98
N ASN A 120 -6.37 4.92 14.66
CA ASN A 120 -7.30 5.41 13.65
C ASN A 120 -8.67 4.71 13.74
N SER A 121 -9.72 5.52 13.79
CA SER A 121 -11.12 5.06 13.71
C SER A 121 -12.01 6.19 13.19
N SER A 122 -13.13 5.84 12.56
CA SER A 122 -14.12 6.82 12.13
C SER A 122 -15.33 6.83 13.05
N ASN A 123 -15.66 8.00 13.59
CA ASN A 123 -16.87 8.22 14.39
C ASN A 123 -18.11 8.53 13.53
N CYS A 124 -17.91 8.82 12.24
CA CYS A 124 -18.96 9.13 11.28
C CYS A 124 -18.41 8.91 9.86
N ARG A 125 -18.80 7.81 9.21
CA ARG A 125 -18.27 7.42 7.90
C ARG A 125 -19.17 7.87 6.75
N ILE A 126 -20.49 7.95 6.98
CA ILE A 126 -21.48 8.33 5.96
C ILE A 126 -22.32 9.51 6.44
N ILE A 127 -22.33 10.59 5.66
CA ILE A 127 -23.23 11.73 5.84
C ILE A 127 -24.12 11.92 4.62
N HIS A 128 -25.35 12.38 4.86
CA HIS A 128 -26.29 12.84 3.85
C HIS A 128 -26.92 14.18 4.28
N ASN A 129 -27.85 14.71 3.49
CA ASN A 129 -28.62 15.91 3.84
C ASN A 129 -27.80 17.10 4.37
N ARG A 130 -26.60 17.33 3.80
CA ARG A 130 -25.69 18.43 4.18
C ARG A 130 -25.15 18.33 5.63
N GLY A 131 -24.86 17.12 6.10
CA GLY A 131 -24.10 16.89 7.33
C GLY A 131 -24.78 15.99 8.37
N GLU A 132 -25.92 15.39 8.02
CA GLU A 132 -26.62 14.43 8.88
C GLU A 132 -26.00 13.04 8.70
N GLN A 133 -25.68 12.34 9.78
CA GLN A 133 -25.21 10.97 9.70
C GLN A 133 -26.35 10.04 9.29
N VAL A 134 -26.06 9.04 8.45
CA VAL A 134 -27.06 8.03 8.05
C VAL A 134 -27.33 7.08 9.22
N ASP A 135 -28.61 6.71 9.45
CA ASP A 135 -29.05 5.86 10.57
C ASP A 135 -28.41 4.46 10.62
N ASP A 136 -27.98 3.93 9.49
CA ASP A 136 -27.36 2.61 9.37
C ASP A 136 -25.87 2.65 9.02
N ASP A 137 -25.22 3.80 9.26
CA ASP A 137 -23.75 3.91 9.26
C ASP A 137 -23.13 2.86 10.20
N GLY A 138 -22.09 2.17 9.73
CA GLY A 138 -21.49 1.01 10.37
C GLY A 138 -22.17 -0.34 10.08
N LYS A 139 -23.30 -0.38 9.35
CA LYS A 139 -23.91 -1.62 8.84
C LYS A 139 -23.61 -1.77 7.36
N PHE A 140 -23.42 -3.02 6.90
CA PHE A 140 -23.16 -3.32 5.49
C PHE A 140 -24.40 -3.33 4.59
N THR A 141 -25.59 -3.52 5.16
CA THR A 141 -26.89 -3.60 4.45
C THR A 141 -26.93 -4.56 3.25
N LEU A 142 -26.05 -5.57 3.22
CA LEU A 142 -26.01 -6.61 2.19
C LEU A 142 -27.22 -7.54 2.31
N SER A 143 -28.00 -7.66 1.23
CA SER A 143 -29.04 -8.68 1.11
C SER A 143 -28.44 -10.10 1.05
N PRO A 144 -29.22 -11.16 1.33
CA PRO A 144 -28.75 -12.53 1.16
C PRO A 144 -28.24 -12.83 -0.26
N LYS A 145 -28.85 -12.22 -1.28
CA LYS A 145 -28.43 -12.35 -2.68
C LYS A 145 -27.09 -11.65 -2.92
N ALA A 146 -26.91 -10.43 -2.43
CA ALA A 146 -25.64 -9.72 -2.54
C ALA A 146 -24.49 -10.47 -1.83
N GLN A 147 -24.77 -11.10 -0.69
CA GLN A 147 -23.80 -11.96 0.00
C GLN A 147 -23.43 -13.20 -0.83
N GLU A 148 -24.41 -13.85 -1.47
CA GLU A 148 -24.17 -14.97 -2.38
C GLU A 148 -23.31 -14.55 -3.59
N GLU A 149 -23.56 -13.36 -4.16
CA GLU A 149 -22.78 -12.80 -5.27
C GLU A 149 -21.32 -12.56 -4.86
N ILE A 150 -21.05 -12.03 -3.67
CA ILE A 150 -19.68 -11.87 -3.15
C ILE A 150 -18.98 -13.23 -3.02
N ILE A 151 -19.66 -14.22 -2.43
CA ILE A 151 -19.11 -15.58 -2.28
C ILE A 151 -18.83 -16.18 -3.66
N LYS A 152 -19.74 -16.01 -4.61
CA LYS A 152 -19.58 -16.49 -5.98
C LYS A 152 -18.37 -15.85 -6.65
N LEU A 153 -18.16 -14.54 -6.50
CA LEU A 153 -16.97 -13.86 -7.02
C LEU A 153 -15.70 -14.45 -6.40
N PHE A 154 -15.65 -14.61 -5.08
CA PHE A 154 -14.49 -15.17 -4.37
C PHE A 154 -14.16 -16.61 -4.79
N MET A 155 -15.19 -17.42 -5.06
CA MET A 155 -15.03 -18.80 -5.51
C MET A 155 -14.78 -18.94 -7.02
N THR A 156 -14.92 -17.85 -7.78
CA THR A 156 -14.69 -17.86 -9.22
C THR A 156 -13.19 -17.81 -9.51
N LYS A 157 -12.73 -18.69 -10.40
CA LYS A 157 -11.33 -18.67 -10.85
C LYS A 157 -11.04 -17.36 -11.58
N GLU A 158 -9.89 -16.76 -11.28
CA GLU A 158 -9.43 -15.50 -11.88
C GLU A 158 -9.43 -15.52 -13.41
N GLU A 159 -9.06 -16.64 -14.03
CA GLU A 159 -9.06 -16.82 -15.50
C GLU A 159 -10.44 -16.59 -16.14
N LEU A 160 -11.53 -16.74 -15.39
CA LEU A 160 -12.90 -16.51 -15.83
C LEU A 160 -13.37 -15.06 -15.64
N LEU A 161 -12.56 -14.23 -14.98
CA LEU A 161 -12.85 -12.82 -14.69
C LEU A 161 -12.17 -11.86 -15.68
N VAL A 162 -11.28 -12.37 -16.54
CA VAL A 162 -10.58 -11.53 -17.52
C VAL A 162 -11.58 -10.83 -18.45
N GLY A 163 -11.49 -9.50 -18.49
CA GLY A 163 -12.34 -8.65 -19.33
C GLY A 163 -13.74 -8.38 -18.77
N LYS A 164 -14.07 -8.90 -17.57
CA LYS A 164 -15.32 -8.57 -16.87
C LYS A 164 -15.18 -7.28 -16.07
N THR A 165 -16.28 -6.55 -15.95
CA THR A 165 -16.42 -5.42 -15.01
C THR A 165 -16.99 -5.91 -13.67
N ILE A 166 -17.02 -5.01 -12.69
CA ILE A 166 -17.71 -5.26 -11.42
C ILE A 166 -19.22 -5.44 -11.66
N GLU A 167 -19.81 -4.67 -12.58
CA GLU A 167 -21.22 -4.76 -12.97
C GLU A 167 -21.57 -6.11 -13.63
N ASP A 168 -20.60 -6.80 -14.25
CA ASP A 168 -20.80 -8.16 -14.76
C ASP A 168 -20.88 -9.22 -13.64
N CYS A 169 -20.51 -8.86 -12.41
CA CYS A 169 -20.40 -9.77 -11.27
C CYS A 169 -21.52 -9.59 -10.23
N PHE A 170 -22.14 -8.40 -10.19
CA PHE A 170 -23.08 -8.00 -9.13
C PHE A 170 -24.37 -7.43 -9.70
N THR A 171 -25.46 -7.57 -8.95
CA THR A 171 -26.74 -6.93 -9.29
C THR A 171 -27.01 -5.71 -8.40
N ASP A 172 -28.07 -4.96 -8.71
CA ASP A 172 -28.43 -3.71 -8.04
C ASP A 172 -28.43 -3.81 -6.51
N GLU A 173 -28.86 -4.94 -5.94
CA GLU A 173 -28.89 -5.15 -4.48
C GLU A 173 -27.51 -5.03 -3.80
N PHE A 174 -26.43 -5.35 -4.51
CA PHE A 174 -25.06 -5.12 -4.02
C PHE A 174 -24.70 -3.63 -4.09
N PHE A 175 -25.01 -2.97 -5.21
CA PHE A 175 -24.66 -1.56 -5.42
C PHE A 175 -25.49 -0.60 -4.56
N GLU A 176 -26.68 -1.00 -4.13
CA GLU A 176 -27.51 -0.27 -3.17
C GLU A 176 -27.07 -0.46 -1.71
N SER A 177 -26.13 -1.38 -1.45
CA SER A 177 -25.68 -1.67 -0.09
C SER A 177 -24.61 -0.67 0.40
N ASN A 178 -24.57 -0.46 1.72
CA ASN A 178 -23.54 0.33 2.38
C ASN A 178 -22.17 -0.34 2.24
N PHE A 179 -22.10 -1.66 2.06
CA PHE A 179 -20.85 -2.36 1.77
C PHE A 179 -20.15 -1.83 0.51
N TRP A 180 -20.91 -1.53 -0.56
CA TRP A 180 -20.34 -0.94 -1.77
C TRP A 180 -19.92 0.53 -1.58
N LEU A 181 -20.62 1.24 -0.70
CA LEU A 181 -20.32 2.64 -0.39
C LEU A 181 -19.01 2.81 0.38
N TYR A 182 -18.71 1.89 1.31
CA TYR A 182 -17.50 1.94 2.13
C TYR A 182 -16.21 1.78 1.31
#